data_AF-A0A8H6ILH4-F1
#
_entry.id   AF-A0A8H6ILH4-F1
#
_cell.length_a   1.000
_cell.length_b   1.000
_cell.length_c   1.000
_cell.angle_alpha   90.00
_cell.angle_beta   90.00
_cell.angle_gamma   90.00
#
_symmetry.space_group_name_H-M   'P 1'
#
loop_
_entity.id
_entity.type
_entity.pdbx_description
1 polymer ?
#
loop_
_entity_poly.entity_id
_entity_poly.type
_entity_poly.pdbx_seq_one_letter_code
_entity_poly.pdbx_strand_id
1 'polypeptide(L)'
;MRCVSSQPASPAQFSASGWPSAVPRSFRVGNTPGTPEDQMCASTAYLQALQGPPFTQQLLANNGAYGTEIELTSLLPASKRTKEDDLEAPAFSPILDGANSEIDRVQVATIHDWIDEETDLHRLAAIHNWLWIVGRPMPPRPLHQQRLLNREITITEKMDLHLVWTTDRIFIKPLPRFLLEPRFWAGFLRFYAVPICNGDLCSCGGRRKRALGFLFSYAALVAHESDFHIAKEAHLIPEEVQWPAWRAAVRELLGTSPIYPWIDPRFHYGELRLSRLNKIYFFWKTPLRGYMSRWNQYGSFFHDNFALLASSTVYIAVV
;
A
#
# COMPACT_ATOMS: atom_id res chain seq x y z
N MET A 1 54.05 51.50 14.52
CA MET A 1 54.04 50.36 15.46
C MET A 1 52.62 50.06 15.90
N ARG A 2 52.07 48.95 15.41
CA ARG A 2 51.23 47.94 16.09
C ARG A 2 50.39 47.22 15.04
N CYS A 3 50.86 46.02 14.71
CA CYS A 3 50.13 45.01 13.96
C CYS A 3 48.93 44.53 14.80
N VAL A 4 47.77 44.34 14.16
CA VAL A 4 46.71 43.48 14.67
C VAL A 4 46.41 42.47 13.58
N SER A 5 46.64 41.20 13.91
CA SER A 5 46.44 40.03 13.07
C SER A 5 44.95 39.73 12.85
N SER A 6 44.53 39.66 11.59
CA SER A 6 43.25 39.08 11.18
C SER A 6 43.40 37.57 11.04
N GLN A 7 42.68 36.80 11.84
CA GLN A 7 42.42 35.37 11.60
C GLN A 7 41.04 35.18 10.94
N PRO A 8 40.88 34.18 10.05
CA PRO A 8 39.64 33.93 9.33
C PRO A 8 38.62 33.17 10.21
N ALA A 9 37.34 33.51 10.04
CA ALA A 9 36.22 32.84 10.69
C ALA A 9 36.05 31.41 10.16
N SER A 10 36.00 30.45 11.08
CA SER A 10 35.62 29.05 10.85
C SER A 10 34.11 28.91 10.67
N PRO A 11 33.61 28.00 9.81
CA PRO A 11 32.18 27.83 9.54
C PRO A 11 31.43 27.26 10.75
N ALA A 12 30.28 27.87 11.04
CA ALA A 12 29.37 27.46 12.10
C ALA A 12 28.87 26.03 11.89
N GLN A 13 29.10 25.19 12.90
CA GLN A 13 28.48 23.88 13.06
C GLN A 13 26.98 24.08 13.35
N PHE A 14 26.11 23.60 12.47
CA PHE A 14 24.67 23.52 12.74
C PHE A 14 24.41 22.34 13.68
N SER A 15 24.03 22.64 14.93
CA SER A 15 23.54 21.65 15.88
C SER A 15 22.14 21.18 15.48
N ALA A 16 21.99 19.88 15.27
CA ALA A 16 20.70 19.21 15.07
C ALA A 16 19.92 19.15 16.39
N SER A 17 19.17 20.21 16.71
CA SER A 17 18.21 20.20 17.80
C SER A 17 16.97 21.00 17.41
N GLY A 18 15.93 20.31 16.96
CA GLY A 18 14.65 20.95 16.60
C GLY A 18 13.77 20.11 15.68
N TRP A 19 13.47 18.87 16.07
CA TRP A 19 12.39 18.10 15.43
C TRP A 19 11.11 18.27 16.27
N PRO A 20 10.02 18.84 15.74
CA PRO A 20 8.71 18.70 16.37
C PRO A 20 8.19 17.29 16.05
N SER A 21 8.21 16.42 17.05
CA SER A 21 7.56 15.11 17.05
C SER A 21 6.04 15.27 16.95
N ALA A 22 5.50 15.37 15.74
CA ALA A 22 4.07 15.36 15.48
C ALA A 22 3.60 13.94 15.14
N VAL A 23 3.72 13.02 16.11
CA VAL A 23 2.95 11.78 16.14
C VAL A 23 1.72 12.04 17.04
N PRO A 24 0.49 11.68 16.64
CA PRO A 24 -0.71 11.91 17.45
C PRO A 24 -0.61 11.31 18.86
N ARG A 25 -1.18 11.98 19.86
CA ARG A 25 -1.20 11.57 21.28
C ARG A 25 -1.86 10.21 21.59
N SER A 26 -2.46 9.53 20.61
CA SER A 26 -3.01 8.18 20.76
C SER A 26 -1.95 7.07 20.87
N PHE A 27 -0.65 7.41 20.78
CA PHE A 27 0.48 6.48 20.80
C PHE A 27 1.11 6.24 22.17
N ARG A 28 0.43 6.56 23.29
CA ARG A 28 0.93 6.27 24.63
C ARG A 28 0.10 5.16 25.27
N VAL A 29 0.49 3.90 25.01
CA VAL A 29 -0.04 2.74 25.74
C VAL A 29 0.41 2.86 27.19
N GLY A 30 -0.54 2.97 28.12
CA GLY A 30 -0.26 2.87 29.55
C GLY A 30 0.07 1.43 29.90
N ASN A 31 1.32 1.17 30.29
CA ASN A 31 1.74 -0.13 30.79
C ASN A 31 1.39 -0.25 32.28
N THR A 32 0.42 -1.11 32.60
CA THR A 32 0.41 -1.83 33.89
C THR A 32 1.11 -3.18 33.65
N PRO A 33 2.14 -3.57 34.42
CA PRO A 33 2.86 -4.82 34.17
C PRO A 33 2.01 -6.01 34.62
N GLY A 34 1.41 -6.71 33.65
CA GLY A 34 0.94 -8.08 33.82
C GLY A 34 2.11 -9.05 33.97
N THR A 35 1.85 -10.25 34.50
CA THR A 35 2.91 -11.24 34.77
C THR A 35 3.61 -11.69 33.47
N PRO A 36 4.88 -12.12 33.53
CA PRO A 36 5.65 -12.49 32.33
C PRO A 36 5.02 -13.63 31.52
N GLU A 37 4.33 -14.56 32.19
CA GLU A 37 3.66 -15.70 31.57
C GLU A 37 2.40 -15.28 30.80
N ASP A 38 1.64 -14.31 31.34
CA ASP A 38 0.47 -13.74 30.67
C ASP A 38 0.84 -12.95 29.41
N GLN A 39 1.98 -12.23 29.43
CA GLN A 39 2.51 -11.52 28.25
C GLN A 39 2.99 -12.48 27.16
N MET A 40 3.59 -13.61 27.54
CA MET A 40 4.14 -14.59 26.61
C MET A 40 3.01 -15.41 25.93
N CYS A 41 2.02 -15.86 26.70
CA CYS A 41 0.81 -16.51 26.16
C CYS A 41 -0.05 -15.58 25.31
N ALA A 42 -0.25 -14.32 25.73
CA ALA A 42 -0.94 -13.32 24.92
C ALA A 42 -0.19 -13.03 23.60
N SER A 43 1.15 -12.98 23.62
CA SER A 43 1.94 -12.83 22.39
C SER A 43 1.79 -14.04 21.47
N THR A 44 1.70 -15.26 22.02
CA THR A 44 1.65 -16.50 21.23
C THR A 44 0.29 -16.72 20.59
N ALA A 45 -0.80 -16.55 21.36
CA ALA A 45 -2.16 -16.63 20.84
C ALA A 45 -2.47 -15.49 19.84
N TYR A 46 -1.90 -14.30 20.06
CA TYR A 46 -2.01 -13.17 19.14
C TYR A 46 -1.21 -13.39 17.85
N LEU A 47 0.01 -13.93 17.94
CA LEU A 47 0.81 -14.35 16.79
C LEU A 47 0.15 -15.50 16.01
N GLN A 48 -0.58 -16.40 16.67
CA GLN A 48 -1.41 -17.42 16.03
C GLN A 48 -2.66 -16.83 15.34
N ALA A 49 -3.34 -15.87 15.97
CA ALA A 49 -4.45 -15.15 15.34
C ALA A 49 -3.99 -14.40 14.06
N LEU A 50 -2.73 -13.92 14.06
CA LEU A 50 -2.10 -13.28 12.90
C LEU A 50 -1.72 -14.23 11.76
N GLN A 51 -1.75 -15.55 11.98
CA GLN A 51 -1.49 -16.56 10.94
C GLN A 51 -2.75 -16.91 10.13
N GLY A 52 -3.94 -16.62 10.64
CA GLY A 52 -5.23 -16.88 9.99
C GLY A 52 -5.63 -15.82 8.95
N PRO A 53 -6.70 -16.05 8.18
CA PRO A 53 -7.30 -15.01 7.36
C PRO A 53 -7.83 -13.85 8.24
N PRO A 54 -7.84 -12.60 7.74
CA PRO A 54 -8.29 -11.44 8.51
C PRO A 54 -9.81 -11.40 8.75
N PHE A 55 -10.56 -12.22 8.02
CA PHE A 55 -11.99 -12.41 8.18
C PHE A 55 -12.37 -13.83 7.73
N THR A 56 -13.51 -14.29 8.20
CA THR A 56 -14.13 -15.59 7.93
C THR A 56 -15.29 -15.49 6.96
N GLN A 57 -15.76 -14.27 6.68
CA GLN A 57 -16.88 -14.01 5.78
C GLN A 57 -16.55 -14.43 4.34
N GLN A 58 -17.49 -15.14 3.71
CA GLN A 58 -17.41 -15.47 2.30
C GLN A 58 -18.08 -14.34 1.49
N LEU A 59 -17.25 -13.43 0.95
CA LEU A 59 -17.72 -12.24 0.25
C LEU A 59 -18.06 -12.48 -1.23
N LEU A 60 -17.53 -13.56 -1.81
CA LEU A 60 -17.81 -13.99 -3.17
C LEU A 60 -18.86 -15.10 -3.15
N ALA A 61 -19.91 -15.00 -3.97
CA ALA A 61 -20.94 -16.02 -4.03
C ALA A 61 -20.40 -17.30 -4.71
N ASN A 62 -20.50 -18.45 -4.04
CA ASN A 62 -20.13 -19.76 -4.60
C ASN A 62 -21.22 -20.25 -5.56
N ASN A 63 -20.91 -20.33 -6.85
CA ASN A 63 -21.57 -21.30 -7.72
C ASN A 63 -20.79 -22.62 -7.64
N GLY A 64 -21.11 -23.46 -6.66
CA GLY A 64 -20.69 -24.87 -6.66
C GLY A 64 -19.61 -25.23 -5.63
N ALA A 65 -19.71 -26.47 -5.19
CA ALA A 65 -18.95 -27.08 -4.11
C ALA A 65 -17.55 -27.55 -4.58
N TYR A 66 -16.61 -27.61 -3.63
CA TYR A 66 -15.25 -28.17 -3.77
C TYR A 66 -14.28 -27.41 -4.70
N GLY A 67 -13.88 -26.21 -4.25
CA GLY A 67 -12.78 -25.46 -4.84
C GLY A 67 -11.40 -26.07 -4.63
N THR A 68 -10.88 -26.73 -5.65
CA THR A 68 -9.46 -27.11 -5.77
C THR A 68 -8.58 -25.84 -5.84
N GLU A 69 -7.26 -25.94 -5.64
CA GLU A 69 -6.33 -24.80 -5.80
C GLU A 69 -6.43 -24.10 -7.18
N ILE A 70 -6.94 -24.83 -8.19
CA ILE A 70 -7.28 -24.34 -9.53
C ILE A 70 -8.37 -23.25 -9.50
N GLU A 71 -9.29 -23.28 -8.53
CA GLU A 71 -10.28 -22.21 -8.34
C GLU A 71 -9.63 -20.94 -7.78
N LEU A 72 -8.64 -21.07 -6.90
CA LEU A 72 -7.95 -19.92 -6.30
C LEU A 72 -7.06 -19.19 -7.32
N THR A 73 -6.45 -19.92 -8.24
CA THR A 73 -5.64 -19.31 -9.30
C THR A 73 -6.48 -18.58 -10.34
N SER A 74 -7.75 -18.96 -10.52
CA SER A 74 -8.70 -18.24 -11.39
C SER A 74 -9.00 -16.81 -10.92
N LEU A 75 -8.68 -16.49 -9.65
CA LEU A 75 -8.86 -15.17 -9.07
C LEU A 75 -7.72 -14.19 -9.41
N LEU A 76 -6.63 -14.69 -10.02
CA LEU A 76 -5.49 -13.88 -10.45
C LEU A 76 -5.79 -13.20 -11.81
N PRO A 77 -5.06 -12.12 -12.15
CA PRO A 77 -5.19 -11.45 -13.44
C PRO A 77 -4.95 -12.40 -14.63
N ALA A 78 -5.61 -12.11 -15.75
CA ALA A 78 -5.52 -12.95 -16.95
C ALA A 78 -4.14 -12.96 -17.62
N SER A 79 -3.36 -11.88 -17.47
CA SER A 79 -1.99 -11.79 -17.97
C SER A 79 -1.22 -10.66 -17.29
N LYS A 80 0.10 -10.66 -17.43
CA LYS A 80 0.98 -9.58 -17.00
C LYS A 80 2.04 -9.28 -18.06
N ARG A 81 2.65 -8.09 -17.97
CA ARG A 81 3.74 -7.69 -18.87
C ARG A 81 5.08 -8.01 -18.21
N THR A 82 5.94 -8.73 -18.91
CA THR A 82 7.28 -9.10 -18.43
C THR A 82 8.24 -7.90 -18.51
N LYS A 83 9.44 -8.05 -17.93
CA LYS A 83 10.49 -7.01 -17.99
C LYS A 83 11.04 -6.82 -19.40
N GLU A 84 10.90 -7.85 -20.23
CA GLU A 84 11.29 -7.91 -21.63
C GLU A 84 10.19 -7.37 -22.55
N ASP A 85 9.15 -6.75 -21.99
CA ASP A 85 7.99 -6.21 -22.70
C ASP A 85 7.13 -7.26 -23.43
N ASP A 86 7.21 -8.52 -22.99
CA ASP A 86 6.36 -9.62 -23.47
C ASP A 86 5.11 -9.79 -22.59
N LEU A 87 4.18 -10.65 -23.01
CA LEU A 87 2.96 -11.00 -22.26
C LEU A 87 3.04 -12.43 -21.73
N GLU A 88 2.80 -12.57 -20.43
CA GLU A 88 2.74 -13.86 -19.75
C GLU A 88 1.34 -14.09 -19.20
N ALA A 89 0.79 -15.29 -19.43
CA ALA A 89 -0.45 -15.75 -18.85
C ALA A 89 -0.16 -16.71 -17.68
N PRO A 90 -1.03 -16.76 -16.66
CA PRO A 90 -0.88 -17.71 -15.56
C PRO A 90 -1.01 -19.16 -16.05
N ALA A 91 0.11 -19.86 -16.21
CA ALA A 91 0.14 -21.26 -16.58
C ALA A 91 0.22 -22.13 -15.33
N PHE A 92 -0.94 -22.46 -14.75
CA PHE A 92 -1.03 -23.33 -13.59
C PHE A 92 -1.45 -24.74 -14.03
N SER A 93 -0.54 -25.72 -13.94
CA SER A 93 -0.88 -27.12 -14.16
C SER A 93 -1.81 -27.61 -13.04
N PRO A 94 -2.81 -28.48 -13.33
CA PRO A 94 -3.58 -29.16 -12.30
C PRO A 94 -2.62 -29.93 -11.38
N ILE A 95 -2.70 -29.71 -10.07
CA ILE A 95 -2.03 -30.58 -9.10
C ILE A 95 -2.75 -31.91 -9.17
N LEU A 96 -2.24 -32.83 -9.99
CA LEU A 96 -2.66 -34.22 -9.94
C LEU A 96 -2.08 -34.81 -8.65
N ASP A 97 -2.97 -35.26 -7.78
CA ASP A 97 -2.64 -35.89 -6.50
C ASP A 97 -1.60 -37.00 -6.70
N GLY A 98 -0.36 -36.71 -6.29
CA GLY A 98 0.74 -37.65 -6.21
C GLY A 98 1.70 -37.64 -7.40
N ALA A 99 2.75 -36.80 -7.37
CA ALA A 99 4.06 -37.20 -7.87
C ALA A 99 5.23 -36.34 -7.38
N ASN A 100 5.18 -34.99 -7.38
CA ASN A 100 6.41 -34.20 -7.18
C ASN A 100 6.20 -32.98 -6.28
N SER A 101 6.70 -33.05 -5.03
CA SER A 101 6.77 -31.89 -4.12
C SER A 101 7.51 -30.68 -4.69
N GLU A 102 8.36 -30.90 -5.70
CA GLU A 102 9.08 -29.85 -6.41
C GLU A 102 8.18 -29.07 -7.38
N ILE A 103 7.23 -29.73 -8.07
CA ILE A 103 6.27 -29.07 -8.96
C ILE A 103 5.33 -28.16 -8.16
N ASP A 104 4.86 -28.63 -7.01
CA ASP A 104 4.03 -27.86 -6.08
C ASP A 104 4.75 -26.59 -5.59
N ARG A 105 6.02 -26.71 -5.22
CA ARG A 105 6.86 -25.55 -4.82
C ARG A 105 7.02 -24.53 -5.94
N VAL A 106 7.26 -24.98 -7.18
CA VAL A 106 7.41 -24.09 -8.34
C VAL A 106 6.09 -23.35 -8.60
N GLN A 107 4.96 -24.04 -8.55
CA GLN A 107 3.64 -23.43 -8.74
C GLN A 107 3.33 -22.38 -7.66
N VAL A 108 3.59 -22.69 -6.39
CA VAL A 108 3.43 -21.73 -5.28
C VAL A 108 4.34 -20.52 -5.45
N ALA A 109 5.59 -20.72 -5.89
CA ALA A 109 6.52 -19.62 -6.18
C ALA A 109 5.99 -18.73 -7.31
N THR A 110 5.49 -19.31 -8.40
CA THR A 110 4.85 -18.55 -9.48
C THR A 110 3.68 -17.72 -8.94
N ILE A 111 2.77 -18.31 -8.15
CA ILE A 111 1.64 -17.58 -7.54
C ILE A 111 2.14 -16.42 -6.67
N HIS A 112 3.22 -16.64 -5.91
CA HIS A 112 3.83 -15.60 -5.10
C HIS A 112 4.35 -14.43 -5.94
N ASP A 113 4.96 -14.69 -7.09
CA ASP A 113 5.43 -13.66 -8.02
C ASP A 113 4.26 -12.83 -8.58
N TRP A 114 3.13 -13.48 -8.92
CA TRP A 114 1.92 -12.78 -9.34
C TRP A 114 1.39 -11.85 -8.23
N ILE A 115 1.34 -12.33 -6.99
CA ILE A 115 0.91 -11.52 -5.84
C ILE A 115 1.88 -10.35 -5.59
N ASP A 116 3.19 -10.61 -5.70
CA ASP A 116 4.22 -9.61 -5.46
C ASP A 116 4.16 -8.45 -6.46
N GLU A 117 3.87 -8.77 -7.72
CA GLU A 117 3.66 -7.77 -8.79
C GLU A 117 2.34 -7.01 -8.60
N GLU A 118 1.25 -7.72 -8.31
CA GLU A 118 -0.08 -7.13 -8.08
C GLU A 118 -0.13 -6.20 -6.86
N THR A 119 0.73 -6.48 -5.86
CA THR A 119 0.90 -5.69 -4.65
C THR A 119 2.18 -4.85 -4.67
N ASP A 120 2.78 -4.58 -5.83
CA ASP A 120 4.06 -3.87 -5.90
C ASP A 120 3.96 -2.43 -5.36
N LEU A 121 4.80 -2.14 -4.37
CA LEU A 121 4.95 -0.82 -3.74
C LEU A 121 6.40 -0.32 -3.78
N HIS A 122 7.29 -0.98 -4.54
CA HIS A 122 8.72 -0.69 -4.54
C HIS A 122 9.04 0.79 -4.76
N ARG A 123 8.30 1.43 -5.68
CA ARG A 123 8.45 2.85 -5.99
C ARG A 123 8.19 3.74 -4.77
N LEU A 124 7.09 3.50 -4.06
CA LEU A 124 6.73 4.27 -2.87
C LEU A 124 7.62 3.94 -1.67
N ALA A 125 7.99 2.68 -1.52
CA ALA A 125 8.94 2.24 -0.49
C ALA A 125 10.27 2.99 -0.62
N ALA A 126 10.76 3.19 -1.85
CA ALA A 126 11.99 3.93 -2.13
C ALA A 126 11.94 5.42 -1.74
N ILE A 127 10.74 6.00 -1.53
CA ILE A 127 10.55 7.39 -1.09
C ILE A 127 9.78 7.47 0.23
N HIS A 128 9.72 6.38 1.01
CA HIS A 128 8.91 6.30 2.22
C HIS A 128 9.16 7.47 3.19
N ASN A 129 10.43 7.84 3.39
CA ASN A 129 10.85 8.95 4.26
C ASN A 129 10.36 10.33 3.80
N TRP A 130 9.85 10.46 2.57
CA TRP A 130 9.31 11.69 2.00
C TRP A 130 7.78 11.70 1.92
N LEU A 131 7.11 10.58 2.26
CA LEU A 131 5.65 10.47 2.15
C LEU A 131 4.90 11.47 3.04
N TRP A 132 5.49 11.90 4.14
CA TRP A 132 4.94 12.97 4.99
C TRP A 132 4.79 14.31 4.28
N ILE A 133 5.61 14.57 3.24
CA ILE A 133 5.44 15.73 2.36
C ILE A 133 4.28 15.49 1.41
N VAL A 134 4.08 14.26 0.96
CA VAL A 134 3.11 13.90 -0.08
C VAL A 134 1.68 13.83 0.43
N GLY A 135 1.49 13.30 1.65
CA GLY A 135 0.19 13.02 2.23
C GLY A 135 0.21 13.15 3.75
N ARG A 136 -0.99 13.24 4.34
CA ARG A 136 -1.14 13.23 5.81
C ARG A 136 -1.23 11.79 6.31
N PRO A 137 -0.64 11.46 7.47
CA PRO A 137 -0.69 10.12 8.04
C PRO A 137 -2.07 9.86 8.67
N MET A 138 -3.07 9.65 7.82
CA MET A 138 -4.44 9.32 8.20
C MET A 138 -5.09 8.43 7.14
N PRO A 139 -6.13 7.65 7.49
CA PRO A 139 -6.89 6.87 6.53
C PRO A 139 -7.47 7.73 5.41
N PRO A 140 -7.71 7.18 4.21
CA PRO A 140 -8.30 7.92 3.10
C PRO A 140 -9.73 8.35 3.45
N ARG A 141 -10.21 9.44 2.83
CA ARG A 141 -11.61 9.83 2.99
C ARG A 141 -12.54 8.88 2.23
N PRO A 142 -13.77 8.64 2.74
CA PRO A 142 -14.76 7.81 2.06
C PRO A 142 -15.12 8.29 0.65
N LEU A 143 -15.64 7.40 -0.19
CA LEU A 143 -15.91 7.65 -1.61
C LEU A 143 -16.89 8.80 -1.87
N HIS A 144 -17.95 8.92 -1.07
CA HIS A 144 -18.89 10.05 -1.17
C HIS A 144 -18.18 11.39 -0.93
N GLN A 145 -17.18 11.43 -0.03
CA GLN A 145 -16.39 12.64 0.19
C GLN A 145 -15.45 12.93 -0.99
N GLN A 146 -14.93 11.89 -1.66
CA GLN A 146 -14.16 12.11 -2.90
C GLN A 146 -15.03 12.76 -3.99
N ARG A 147 -16.29 12.33 -4.12
CA ARG A 147 -17.27 12.99 -5.01
C ARG A 147 -17.57 14.44 -4.59
N LEU A 148 -17.73 14.71 -3.29
CA LEU A 148 -17.91 16.09 -2.79
C LEU A 148 -16.71 16.99 -3.07
N LEU A 149 -15.50 16.43 -3.11
CA LEU A 149 -14.27 17.14 -3.51
C LEU A 149 -14.15 17.30 -5.03
N ASN A 150 -15.18 16.94 -5.79
CA ASN A 150 -15.22 16.97 -7.25
C ASN A 150 -14.06 16.19 -7.90
N ARG A 151 -13.69 15.06 -7.28
CA ARG A 151 -12.69 14.14 -7.83
C ARG A 151 -13.37 13.00 -8.56
N GLU A 152 -13.07 12.86 -9.84
CA GLU A 152 -13.41 11.70 -10.66
C GLU A 152 -12.65 10.47 -10.14
N ILE A 153 -13.36 9.35 -9.93
CA ILE A 153 -12.76 8.07 -9.55
C ILE A 153 -12.24 7.41 -10.81
N THR A 154 -10.91 7.26 -10.93
CA THR A 154 -10.26 6.62 -12.08
C THR A 154 -9.65 5.28 -11.66
N ILE A 155 -9.99 4.22 -12.38
CA ILE A 155 -9.46 2.86 -12.15
C ILE A 155 -7.97 2.79 -12.49
N THR A 156 -7.18 2.12 -11.66
CA THR A 156 -5.77 1.79 -11.96
C THR A 156 -5.42 0.40 -11.47
N GLU A 157 -4.75 -0.43 -12.26
CA GLU A 157 -4.28 -1.73 -11.75
C GLU A 157 -2.96 -1.65 -10.97
N LYS A 158 -2.33 -0.48 -10.91
CA LYS A 158 -1.07 -0.32 -10.19
C LYS A 158 -1.32 -0.02 -8.72
N MET A 159 -0.82 -0.90 -7.85
CA MET A 159 -0.94 -0.73 -6.40
C MET A 159 -0.26 0.56 -5.91
N ASP A 160 0.83 0.97 -6.56
CA ASP A 160 1.56 2.18 -6.20
C ASP A 160 0.80 3.49 -6.54
N LEU A 161 -0.17 3.42 -7.45
CA LEU A 161 -1.06 4.53 -7.78
C LEU A 161 -2.35 4.55 -6.96
N HIS A 162 -2.66 3.50 -6.20
CA HIS A 162 -3.85 3.47 -5.35
C HIS A 162 -3.81 4.64 -4.33
N LEU A 163 -4.90 5.42 -4.30
CA LEU A 163 -5.11 6.64 -3.52
C LEU A 163 -4.20 7.83 -3.87
N VAL A 164 -3.54 7.77 -5.02
CA VAL A 164 -2.87 8.94 -5.58
C VAL A 164 -3.91 9.84 -6.23
N TRP A 165 -3.87 11.14 -5.93
CA TRP A 165 -4.86 12.09 -6.42
C TRP A 165 -4.24 13.32 -7.07
N THR A 166 -5.05 13.94 -7.92
CA THR A 166 -4.81 15.15 -8.70
C THR A 166 -5.98 16.11 -8.49
N THR A 167 -5.92 17.32 -9.04
CA THR A 167 -6.96 18.34 -8.82
C THR A 167 -8.38 17.83 -9.08
N ASP A 168 -8.55 17.06 -10.15
CA ASP A 168 -9.84 16.61 -10.67
C ASP A 168 -10.07 15.09 -10.55
N ARG A 169 -9.05 14.30 -10.16
CA ARG A 169 -9.16 12.82 -10.15
C ARG A 169 -8.46 12.16 -8.98
N ILE A 170 -8.97 11.00 -8.58
CA ILE A 170 -8.30 10.06 -7.68
C ILE A 170 -8.16 8.71 -8.35
N PHE A 171 -6.96 8.14 -8.30
CA PHE A 171 -6.68 6.81 -8.82
C PHE A 171 -6.97 5.78 -7.75
N ILE A 172 -7.86 4.83 -8.04
CA ILE A 172 -8.23 3.77 -7.10
C ILE A 172 -8.10 2.44 -7.82
N LYS A 173 -7.24 1.56 -7.29
CA LYS A 173 -7.17 0.17 -7.71
C LYS A 173 -8.40 -0.62 -7.24
N PRO A 174 -9.14 -1.29 -8.14
CA PRO A 174 -10.24 -2.19 -7.80
C PRO A 174 -9.79 -3.28 -6.83
N LEU A 175 -10.70 -3.77 -6.00
CA LEU A 175 -10.41 -4.76 -4.98
C LEU A 175 -10.21 -6.14 -5.64
N PRO A 176 -8.99 -6.70 -5.66
CA PRO A 176 -8.76 -7.98 -6.29
C PRO A 176 -9.54 -9.08 -5.59
N ARG A 177 -10.16 -9.96 -6.38
CA ARG A 177 -11.05 -11.01 -5.88
C ARG A 177 -10.34 -11.97 -4.93
N PHE A 178 -9.06 -12.28 -5.19
CA PHE A 178 -8.27 -13.15 -4.33
C PHE A 178 -8.10 -12.60 -2.90
N LEU A 179 -8.13 -11.28 -2.70
CA LEU A 179 -8.07 -10.69 -1.36
C LEU A 179 -9.38 -10.83 -0.59
N LEU A 180 -10.50 -11.10 -1.27
CA LEU A 180 -11.81 -11.31 -0.66
C LEU A 180 -12.08 -12.78 -0.29
N GLU A 181 -11.17 -13.69 -0.65
CA GLU A 181 -11.31 -15.13 -0.44
C GLU A 181 -10.46 -15.60 0.77
N PRO A 182 -11.06 -15.96 1.91
CA PRO A 182 -10.31 -16.34 3.12
C PRO A 182 -9.34 -17.52 2.90
N ARG A 183 -9.68 -18.45 2.00
CA ARG A 183 -8.81 -19.59 1.67
C ARG A 183 -7.51 -19.15 1.01
N PHE A 184 -7.56 -18.11 0.17
CA PHE A 184 -6.38 -17.54 -0.46
C PHE A 184 -5.40 -16.99 0.58
N TRP A 185 -5.91 -16.37 1.64
CA TRP A 185 -5.07 -15.89 2.74
C TRP A 185 -4.37 -17.03 3.48
N ALA A 186 -5.08 -18.13 3.71
CA ALA A 186 -4.54 -19.32 4.37
C ALA A 186 -3.52 -20.07 3.49
N GLY A 187 -3.64 -20.00 2.17
CA GLY A 187 -2.69 -20.62 1.24
C GLY A 187 -1.44 -19.77 1.00
N PHE A 188 -1.63 -18.50 0.60
CA PHE A 188 -0.57 -17.69 -0.03
C PHE A 188 -0.16 -16.43 0.73
N LEU A 189 -0.95 -15.98 1.72
CA LEU A 189 -0.69 -14.76 2.52
C LEU A 189 -0.48 -15.05 4.01
N ARG A 190 -0.03 -16.27 4.33
CA ARG A 190 0.32 -16.65 5.69
C ARG A 190 1.52 -15.87 6.20
N PHE A 191 1.44 -15.48 7.46
CA PHE A 191 2.57 -14.93 8.17
C PHE A 191 3.48 -16.08 8.61
N TYR A 192 4.65 -16.20 7.98
CA TYR A 192 5.72 -17.04 8.52
C TYR A 192 6.69 -16.13 9.27
N ALA A 193 6.67 -16.19 10.60
CA ALA A 193 7.81 -15.72 11.39
C ALA A 193 8.93 -16.74 11.26
N VAL A 194 9.57 -16.84 10.10
CA VAL A 194 10.78 -17.64 9.98
C VAL A 194 11.92 -16.84 10.59
N PRO A 195 12.71 -17.40 11.52
CA PRO A 195 13.96 -16.80 11.93
C PRO A 195 14.89 -16.86 10.71
N ILE A 196 15.13 -15.70 10.09
CA ILE A 196 16.26 -15.39 9.20
C ILE A 196 16.68 -16.56 8.29
N CYS A 197 16.10 -16.67 7.10
CA CYS A 197 16.75 -17.41 6.03
C CYS A 197 17.86 -16.53 5.44
N ASN A 198 19.12 -16.83 5.73
CA ASN A 198 20.29 -16.35 4.99
C ASN A 198 20.38 -14.83 4.74
N GLY A 199 20.16 -13.99 5.77
CA GLY A 199 20.44 -12.55 5.68
C GLY A 199 19.46 -11.72 4.83
N ASP A 200 18.56 -12.36 4.07
CA ASP A 200 17.51 -11.69 3.32
C ASP A 200 16.15 -11.86 4.02
N LEU A 201 15.48 -10.74 4.26
CA LEU A 201 14.18 -10.70 4.94
C LEU A 201 13.17 -11.54 4.15
N CYS A 202 12.62 -12.60 4.75
CA CYS A 202 11.60 -13.43 4.09
C CYS A 202 10.42 -12.55 3.61
N SER A 203 10.19 -12.48 2.29
CA SER A 203 9.23 -11.56 1.65
C SER A 203 7.76 -11.78 2.08
N CYS A 204 7.45 -12.92 2.68
CA CYS A 204 6.09 -13.33 3.06
C CYS A 204 5.42 -12.35 4.05
N GLY A 205 6.18 -11.80 5.00
CA GLY A 205 5.67 -10.77 5.91
C GLY A 205 5.29 -9.47 5.18
N GLY A 206 5.96 -9.16 4.08
CA GLY A 206 5.67 -8.00 3.24
C GLY A 206 4.37 -8.14 2.46
N ARG A 207 4.11 -9.29 1.83
CA ARG A 207 2.86 -9.53 1.06
C ARG A 207 1.62 -9.38 1.92
N ARG A 208 1.60 -10.04 3.08
CA ARG A 208 0.48 -9.95 4.02
C ARG A 208 0.25 -8.51 4.50
N LYS A 209 1.31 -7.79 4.87
CA LYS A 209 1.22 -6.39 5.32
C LYS A 209 0.67 -5.47 4.23
N ARG A 210 1.09 -5.66 2.98
CA ARG A 210 0.59 -4.90 1.82
C ARG A 210 -0.89 -5.19 1.56
N ALA A 211 -1.27 -6.47 1.56
CA ALA A 211 -2.65 -6.90 1.39
C ALA A 211 -3.57 -6.38 2.51
N LEU A 212 -3.14 -6.46 3.78
CA LEU A 212 -3.91 -5.92 4.92
C LEU A 212 -4.05 -4.40 4.83
N GLY A 213 -2.97 -3.70 4.47
CA GLY A 213 -3.02 -2.25 4.28
C GLY A 213 -3.98 -1.83 3.16
N PHE A 214 -4.05 -2.62 2.10
CA PHE A 214 -4.99 -2.41 1.00
C PHE A 214 -6.45 -2.70 1.40
N LEU A 215 -6.71 -3.74 2.19
CA LEU A 215 -8.05 -3.95 2.76
C LEU A 215 -8.43 -2.82 3.73
N PHE A 216 -7.46 -2.35 4.51
CA PHE A 216 -7.66 -1.23 5.43
C PHE A 216 -8.04 0.06 4.70
N SER A 217 -7.41 0.36 3.54
CA SER A 217 -7.83 1.52 2.75
C SER A 217 -9.27 1.38 2.26
N TYR A 218 -9.68 0.19 1.82
CA TYR A 218 -11.05 -0.07 1.41
C TYR A 218 -12.06 0.04 2.55
N ALA A 219 -11.72 -0.42 3.75
CA ALA A 219 -12.57 -0.22 4.94
C ALA A 219 -12.82 1.27 5.24
N ALA A 220 -11.86 2.15 4.92
CA ALA A 220 -12.01 3.60 5.05
C ALA A 220 -12.73 4.25 3.85
N LEU A 221 -12.49 3.76 2.62
CA LEU A 221 -13.17 4.23 1.41
C LEU A 221 -14.68 3.90 1.42
N VAL A 222 -15.03 2.69 1.87
CA VAL A 222 -16.38 2.13 1.84
C VAL A 222 -16.95 2.06 3.26
N ALA A 223 -17.06 3.24 3.88
CA ALA A 223 -17.48 3.38 5.27
C ALA A 223 -19.01 3.35 5.45
N HIS A 224 -19.76 3.89 4.49
CA HIS A 224 -21.22 3.96 4.52
C HIS A 224 -21.84 3.14 3.37
N GLU A 225 -23.13 2.85 3.48
CA GLU A 225 -23.88 2.15 2.44
C GLU A 225 -23.95 2.94 1.13
N SER A 226 -23.98 4.27 1.21
CA SER A 226 -23.83 5.14 0.03
C SER A 226 -22.46 4.97 -0.64
N ASP A 227 -21.38 4.87 0.14
CA ASP A 227 -20.04 4.59 -0.38
C ASP A 227 -19.98 3.22 -1.05
N PHE A 228 -20.69 2.24 -0.50
CA PHE A 228 -20.80 0.91 -1.06
C PHE A 228 -21.45 0.95 -2.45
N HIS A 229 -22.57 1.65 -2.61
CA HIS A 229 -23.19 1.82 -3.93
C HIS A 229 -22.28 2.57 -4.91
N ILE A 230 -21.55 3.59 -4.46
CA ILE A 230 -20.55 4.29 -5.30
C ILE A 230 -19.44 3.33 -5.74
N ALA A 231 -18.98 2.45 -4.84
CA ALA A 231 -17.96 1.47 -5.16
C ALA A 231 -18.44 0.44 -6.20
N LYS A 232 -19.72 0.01 -6.14
CA LYS A 232 -20.34 -0.87 -7.13
C LYS A 232 -20.49 -0.18 -8.48
N GLU A 233 -21.01 1.05 -8.48
CA GLU A 233 -21.18 1.89 -9.69
C GLU A 233 -19.83 2.11 -10.41
N ALA A 234 -18.76 2.32 -9.65
CA ALA A 234 -17.41 2.49 -10.19
C ALA A 234 -16.65 1.18 -10.43
N HIS A 235 -17.30 0.01 -10.28
CA HIS A 235 -16.71 -1.32 -10.41
C HIS A 235 -15.44 -1.54 -9.57
N LEU A 236 -15.36 -0.88 -8.41
CA LEU A 236 -14.22 -0.98 -7.48
C LEU A 236 -14.30 -2.21 -6.58
N ILE A 237 -15.49 -2.79 -6.42
CA ILE A 237 -15.73 -4.02 -5.68
C ILE A 237 -16.57 -4.97 -6.53
N PRO A 238 -16.41 -6.30 -6.40
CA PRO A 238 -17.18 -7.26 -7.18
C PRO A 238 -18.71 -7.17 -6.97
N GLU A 239 -19.47 -7.51 -8.00
CA GLU A 239 -20.94 -7.41 -8.01
C GLU A 239 -21.62 -8.39 -7.04
N GLU A 240 -20.93 -9.46 -6.69
CA GLU A 240 -21.39 -10.50 -5.79
C GLU A 240 -21.38 -10.05 -4.32
N VAL A 241 -20.46 -9.13 -3.97
CA VAL A 241 -20.30 -8.64 -2.59
C VAL A 241 -21.57 -7.91 -2.15
N GLN A 242 -22.08 -8.26 -0.97
CA GLN A 242 -23.26 -7.63 -0.37
C GLN A 242 -22.89 -6.76 0.83
N TRP A 243 -23.65 -5.68 1.06
CA TRP A 243 -23.37 -4.73 2.15
C TRP A 243 -23.32 -5.38 3.56
N PRO A 244 -24.25 -6.27 3.96
CA PRO A 244 -24.18 -6.91 5.27
C PRO A 244 -22.90 -7.73 5.46
N ALA A 245 -22.47 -8.45 4.42
CA ALA A 245 -21.25 -9.26 4.44
C ALA A 245 -20.00 -8.38 4.48
N TRP A 246 -19.97 -7.29 3.70
CA TRP A 246 -18.91 -6.28 3.75
C TRP A 246 -18.74 -5.70 5.15
N ARG A 247 -19.84 -5.27 5.80
CA ARG A 247 -19.78 -4.76 7.18
C ARG A 247 -19.24 -5.78 8.17
N ALA A 248 -19.63 -7.06 8.02
CA ALA A 248 -19.13 -8.12 8.88
C ALA A 248 -17.62 -8.33 8.69
N ALA A 249 -17.14 -8.38 7.44
CA ALA A 249 -15.73 -8.51 7.13
C ALA A 249 -14.89 -7.33 7.67
N VAL A 250 -15.38 -6.09 7.51
CA VAL A 250 -14.70 -4.90 8.06
C VAL A 250 -14.63 -4.95 9.59
N ARG A 251 -15.69 -5.43 10.26
CA ARG A 251 -15.70 -5.60 11.72
C ARG A 251 -14.64 -6.60 12.19
N GLU A 252 -14.49 -7.72 11.49
CA GLU A 252 -13.48 -8.74 11.79
C GLU A 252 -12.06 -8.21 11.54
N LEU A 253 -11.86 -7.52 10.40
CA LEU A 253 -10.59 -6.90 10.02
C LEU A 253 -10.12 -5.87 11.07
N LEU A 254 -11.01 -4.99 11.52
CA LEU A 254 -10.68 -3.92 12.47
C LEU A 254 -10.78 -4.35 13.95
N GLY A 255 -11.41 -5.49 14.24
CA GLY A 255 -11.56 -6.01 15.61
C GLY A 255 -10.26 -6.57 16.20
N THR A 256 -9.28 -6.89 15.36
CA THR A 256 -8.03 -7.56 15.76
C THR A 256 -6.94 -6.57 16.20
N SER A 257 -7.11 -5.90 17.36
CA SER A 257 -6.06 -5.04 18.00
C SER A 257 -5.55 -3.90 17.07
N PRO A 258 -4.57 -3.03 17.41
CA PRO A 258 -4.27 -1.91 16.51
C PRO A 258 -3.70 -2.46 15.20
N ILE A 259 -4.37 -2.14 14.08
CA ILE A 259 -4.04 -2.69 12.77
C ILE A 259 -2.71 -2.14 12.20
N TYR A 260 -2.29 -0.95 12.63
CA TYR A 260 -1.15 -0.20 12.09
C TYR A 260 0.22 -0.92 12.08
N PRO A 261 0.62 -1.73 13.08
CA PRO A 261 1.84 -2.52 13.04
C PRO A 261 1.82 -3.67 12.01
N TRP A 262 0.63 -4.07 11.57
CA TRP A 262 0.39 -5.22 10.70
C TRP A 262 0.08 -4.84 9.25
N ILE A 263 0.07 -3.54 8.95
CA ILE A 263 -0.06 -3.02 7.60
C ILE A 263 1.26 -2.43 7.12
N ASP A 264 1.43 -2.41 5.80
CA ASP A 264 2.60 -1.76 5.20
C ASP A 264 2.58 -0.24 5.53
N PRO A 265 3.72 0.35 5.94
CA PRO A 265 3.81 1.77 6.29
C PRO A 265 3.31 2.73 5.20
N ARG A 266 3.27 2.30 3.93
CA ARG A 266 2.65 3.08 2.85
C ARG A 266 1.19 3.44 3.14
N PHE A 267 0.43 2.53 3.75
CA PHE A 267 -1.00 2.70 4.04
C PHE A 267 -1.28 3.51 5.31
N HIS A 268 -0.25 3.93 6.04
CA HIS A 268 -0.41 4.96 7.07
C HIS A 268 -0.80 6.30 6.46
N TYR A 269 -0.43 6.52 5.19
CA TYR A 269 -0.79 7.68 4.40
C TYR A 269 -1.89 7.30 3.41
N GLY A 270 -3.14 7.62 3.73
CA GLY A 270 -4.29 7.34 2.86
C GLY A 270 -4.14 8.01 1.51
N GLU A 271 -4.28 9.34 1.45
CA GLU A 271 -4.28 10.08 0.20
C GLU A 271 -2.91 10.71 -0.11
N LEU A 272 -2.37 10.44 -1.31
CA LEU A 272 -1.12 11.01 -1.79
C LEU A 272 -1.31 12.01 -2.93
N ARG A 273 -0.75 13.21 -2.81
CA ARG A 273 -0.82 14.22 -3.88
C ARG A 273 0.19 13.94 -4.99
N LEU A 274 -0.28 13.69 -6.21
CA LEU A 274 0.58 13.37 -7.36
C LEU A 274 1.59 14.48 -7.68
N SER A 275 1.20 15.75 -7.59
CA SER A 275 2.14 16.84 -7.88
C SER A 275 3.31 16.88 -6.89
N ARG A 276 3.14 16.40 -5.66
CA ARG A 276 4.25 16.28 -4.69
C ARG A 276 5.11 15.05 -4.97
N LEU A 277 4.51 13.92 -5.35
CA LEU A 277 5.23 12.73 -5.83
C LEU A 277 6.12 13.06 -7.04
N ASN A 278 5.57 13.76 -8.03
CA ASN A 278 6.32 14.16 -9.21
C ASN A 278 7.52 15.04 -8.87
N LYS A 279 7.37 15.99 -7.93
CA LYS A 279 8.49 16.83 -7.47
C LYS A 279 9.58 15.97 -6.82
N ILE A 280 9.23 15.06 -5.91
CA ILE A 280 10.21 14.17 -5.27
C ILE A 280 10.96 13.36 -6.34
N TYR A 281 10.24 12.71 -7.27
CA TYR A 281 10.87 11.90 -8.31
C TYR A 281 11.74 12.72 -9.26
N PHE A 282 11.30 13.92 -9.64
CA PHE A 282 12.05 14.83 -10.47
C PHE A 282 13.36 15.26 -9.79
N PHE A 283 13.33 15.61 -8.51
CA PHE A 283 14.51 16.12 -7.80
C PHE A 283 15.44 15.01 -7.27
N TRP A 284 14.94 13.80 -6.97
CA TRP A 284 15.69 12.79 -6.21
C TRP A 284 15.91 11.44 -6.90
N LYS A 285 15.23 11.12 -8.01
CA LYS A 285 15.34 9.78 -8.63
C LYS A 285 15.58 9.83 -10.13
N THR A 286 14.67 10.43 -10.88
CA THR A 286 14.67 10.40 -12.35
C THR A 286 14.20 11.75 -12.89
N PRO A 287 15.10 12.74 -13.08
CA PRO A 287 14.73 14.11 -13.46
C PRO A 287 13.99 14.24 -14.79
N LEU A 288 13.88 13.17 -15.58
CA LEU A 288 13.16 13.16 -16.86
C LEU A 288 11.92 12.25 -16.88
N ARG A 289 11.67 11.46 -15.83
CA ARG A 289 10.58 10.47 -15.76
C ARG A 289 9.83 10.68 -14.44
N GLY A 290 8.72 11.43 -14.49
CA GLY A 290 7.87 11.67 -13.32
C GLY A 290 7.24 10.38 -12.75
N TYR A 291 6.52 10.50 -11.63
CA TYR A 291 5.92 9.35 -10.95
C TYR A 291 4.80 8.66 -11.77
N MET A 292 4.16 9.39 -12.68
CA MET A 292 3.34 8.81 -13.75
C MET A 292 3.81 9.35 -15.09
N SER A 293 3.94 8.48 -16.10
CA SER A 293 4.35 8.87 -17.45
C SER A 293 3.22 9.61 -18.18
N ARG A 294 3.17 10.93 -17.93
CA ARG A 294 2.90 12.05 -18.85
C ARG A 294 1.98 11.77 -20.06
N TRP A 295 0.67 12.03 -19.89
CA TRP A 295 -0.21 12.39 -21.01
C TRP A 295 -0.94 13.74 -20.82
N ASN A 296 -1.34 14.19 -19.62
CA ASN A 296 -2.21 15.39 -19.50
C ASN A 296 -1.77 16.51 -18.53
N GLN A 297 -0.54 16.52 -17.98
CA GLN A 297 -0.20 17.39 -16.82
C GLN A 297 0.87 18.47 -17.02
N TYR A 298 1.23 18.82 -18.26
CA TYR A 298 2.17 19.93 -18.45
C TYR A 298 1.59 21.25 -17.92
N GLY A 299 0.29 21.50 -18.13
CA GLY A 299 -0.39 22.69 -17.58
C GLY A 299 -0.32 22.80 -16.05
N SER A 300 -0.70 21.75 -15.32
CA SER A 300 -0.75 21.81 -13.85
C SER A 300 0.64 21.85 -13.20
N PHE A 301 1.63 21.16 -13.77
CA PHE A 301 3.01 21.26 -13.28
C PHE A 301 3.60 22.66 -13.51
N PHE A 302 3.34 23.27 -14.68
CA PHE A 302 3.79 24.64 -14.94
C PHE A 302 3.07 25.63 -14.04
N HIS A 303 1.75 25.57 -13.88
CA HIS A 303 1.03 26.47 -12.97
C HIS A 303 1.50 26.36 -11.52
N ASP A 304 1.70 25.14 -10.99
CA ASP A 304 2.12 24.92 -9.59
C ASP A 304 3.61 25.24 -9.33
N ASN A 305 4.44 25.38 -10.37
CA ASN A 305 5.87 25.67 -10.24
C ASN A 305 6.31 26.95 -10.96
N PHE A 306 5.40 27.67 -11.64
CA PHE A 306 5.73 28.85 -12.43
C PHE A 306 6.41 29.90 -11.57
N ALA A 307 5.93 30.13 -10.35
CA ALA A 307 6.53 31.09 -9.43
C ALA A 307 7.98 30.73 -9.08
N LEU A 308 8.27 29.44 -8.82
CA LEU A 308 9.61 28.98 -8.46
C LEU A 308 10.56 28.91 -9.66
N LEU A 309 10.04 28.51 -10.83
CA LEU A 309 10.81 28.52 -12.07
C LEU A 309 11.12 29.95 -12.50
N ALA A 310 10.12 30.83 -12.52
CA ALA A 310 10.28 32.25 -12.83
C ALA A 310 11.24 32.93 -11.86
N SER A 311 11.14 32.68 -10.54
CA SER A 311 12.06 33.26 -9.57
C SER A 311 13.49 32.77 -9.77
N SER A 312 13.68 31.48 -10.09
CA SER A 312 15.00 30.90 -10.35
C SER A 312 15.60 31.45 -11.64
N THR A 313 14.80 31.60 -12.70
CA THR A 313 15.24 32.21 -13.96
C THR A 313 15.61 33.68 -13.77
N VAL A 314 14.82 34.45 -13.01
CA VAL A 314 15.15 35.85 -12.68
C VAL A 314 16.44 35.92 -11.88
N TYR A 315 16.62 35.07 -10.87
CA TYR A 315 17.86 35.04 -10.08
C TYR A 315 19.09 34.76 -10.96
N ILE A 316 19.02 33.77 -11.85
CA ILE A 316 20.11 33.43 -12.77
C ILE A 316 20.35 34.55 -13.80
N ALA A 317 19.32 35.29 -14.21
CA ALA A 317 19.47 36.38 -15.17
C ALA A 317 20.04 37.66 -14.55
N VAL A 318 19.90 37.83 -13.23
CA VAL A 318 20.35 39.02 -12.50
C VAL A 318 21.77 38.86 -11.93
N VAL A 319 22.17 37.62 -11.60
CA VAL A 319 23.50 37.28 -11.07
C VAL A 319 24.46 36.93 -12.21
#